data_AF-A0A414NYG4-F1
#
_entry.id   AF-A0A414NYG4-F1
#
_cell.length_a   1.000
_cell.length_b   1.000
_cell.length_c   1.000
_cell.angle_alpha   90.00
_cell.angle_beta   90.00
_cell.angle_gamma   90.00
#
_symmetry.space_group_name_H-M   'P 1'
#
loop_
_entity.id
_entity.type
_entity.pdbx_description
1 polymer ?
#
loop_
_entity_poly.entity_id
_entity_poly.type
_entity_poly.pdbx_seq_one_letter_code
_entity_poly.pdbx_strand_id
1 'polypeptide(L)'
;MQALGDEAFTRRKDRFKCVRTVIQFLILALSVAVLINLFFHLKTYHPYDDSAIADSGEDTGFIAISYFGVDRIGDSSTLIGKDLLEEHLAALKDQGYVTITQKDIEDYYQNGKPLPKRALYLMFEDGRRDTAIFADNLMERFNYKATMMTYAGVLDYEDPKFLKPKELRDMEESSFWEMGTNGYRLEYINVMDRYGNYIGEINPLRYAMIHPYLGRHYNHYLMDYIRDKEGVPKESYNHMKRRVTYDYEHLRDVYEDKLGYVPHTYVLMHSNTGRFGNNRDISPVNEQWMRNLFTMNFNREGYCFNQRNSSIYDLTRMQPQPYWPVNHLLMRIKYDINQPITFKQGDSRHQQDWVNLKGAAQIKAEKYILTTLPEGEALSRLQDSDGFRDVRIRTRLEGNAFGAQKIYFRASDDLSRYDEVSLRNGEVVVTEKIGGVEKELYREKLAVILGEPIPSKEEAKRKAEVRENEAFARYADSPDEAKEYLLRAQARKDQPAASVEDGAEPDEVVTSFHARSFHDIEIAFKDDHLTVMVDEKKAAEDIPLANTQKGGIFLGAGWKPDAWSQRNLADDVYDAVFDRFTISANTGKDAKDERVLFTMQYTGLEYYEQRAKDAWEAILKWFLTYL
;
A
#
# COMPACT_ATOMS: atom_id res chain seq x y z
N MET A 1 53.23 -60.92 -29.46
CA MET A 1 52.25 -60.13 -28.70
C MET A 1 51.50 -59.25 -29.70
N GLN A 2 50.25 -59.60 -30.01
CA GLN A 2 49.35 -58.78 -30.83
C GLN A 2 49.03 -57.47 -30.10
N ALA A 3 49.11 -56.34 -30.81
CA ALA A 3 48.61 -55.07 -30.32
C ALA A 3 47.08 -55.17 -30.14
N LEU A 4 46.64 -55.35 -28.90
CA LEU A 4 45.25 -55.35 -28.48
C LEU A 4 44.72 -53.90 -28.49
N GLY A 5 44.24 -53.42 -29.64
CA GLY A 5 43.49 -52.17 -29.71
C GLY A 5 43.20 -51.70 -31.13
N ASP A 6 41.93 -51.61 -31.51
CA ASP A 6 41.49 -50.94 -32.73
C ASP A 6 41.76 -49.43 -32.60
N GLU A 7 42.71 -48.94 -33.38
CA GLU A 7 43.18 -47.56 -33.37
C GLU A 7 42.12 -46.58 -33.91
N ALA A 8 41.24 -47.03 -34.81
CA ALA A 8 40.14 -46.23 -35.35
C ALA A 8 39.01 -46.08 -34.32
N PHE A 9 38.70 -47.15 -33.58
CA PHE A 9 37.78 -47.10 -32.46
C PHE A 9 38.26 -46.14 -31.36
N THR A 10 39.55 -46.18 -31.04
CA THR A 10 40.18 -45.32 -30.02
C THR A 10 40.11 -43.84 -30.43
N ARG A 11 40.45 -43.51 -31.69
CA ARG A 11 40.33 -42.13 -32.22
C ARG A 11 38.90 -41.59 -32.21
N ARG A 12 37.90 -42.40 -32.56
CA ARG A 12 36.48 -41.99 -32.51
C ARG A 12 36.01 -41.75 -31.08
N LYS A 13 36.39 -42.63 -30.14
CA LYS A 13 36.09 -42.51 -28.71
C LYS A 13 36.72 -41.26 -28.11
N ASP A 14 37.97 -40.95 -28.46
CA ASP A 14 38.67 -39.78 -27.93
C ASP A 14 38.14 -38.47 -28.54
N ARG A 15 37.72 -38.46 -29.82
CA ARG A 15 36.98 -37.32 -30.40
C ARG A 15 35.65 -37.08 -29.68
N PHE A 16 34.90 -38.14 -29.37
CA PHE A 16 33.64 -38.02 -28.62
C PHE A 16 33.86 -37.55 -27.18
N LYS A 17 34.90 -38.04 -26.50
CA LYS A 17 35.32 -37.53 -25.20
C LYS A 17 35.68 -36.05 -25.26
N CYS A 18 36.47 -35.64 -26.26
CA CYS A 18 36.87 -34.25 -26.44
C CYS A 18 35.64 -33.34 -26.65
N VAL A 19 34.73 -33.71 -27.54
CA VAL A 19 33.47 -32.97 -27.77
C VAL A 19 32.64 -32.90 -26.48
N ARG A 20 32.47 -34.01 -25.76
CA ARG A 20 31.76 -34.04 -24.48
C ARG A 20 32.42 -33.13 -23.43
N THR A 21 33.75 -33.16 -23.33
CA THR A 21 34.50 -32.31 -22.41
C THR A 21 34.34 -30.82 -22.78
N VAL A 22 34.38 -30.47 -24.06
CA VAL A 22 34.11 -29.09 -24.52
C VAL A 22 32.70 -28.65 -24.15
N ILE A 23 31.69 -29.49 -24.39
CA ILE A 23 30.29 -29.20 -24.00
C ILE A 23 30.17 -29.04 -22.48
N GLN A 24 30.81 -29.89 -21.69
CA GLN A 24 30.83 -29.78 -20.22
C GLN A 24 31.48 -28.46 -19.77
N PHE A 25 32.60 -28.06 -20.37
CA PHE A 25 33.22 -26.76 -20.09
C PHE A 25 32.32 -25.59 -20.48
N LEU A 26 31.62 -25.67 -21.62
CA LEU A 26 30.67 -24.62 -22.03
C LEU A 26 29.49 -24.52 -21.06
N ILE A 27 28.92 -25.65 -20.63
CA ILE A 27 27.85 -25.65 -19.61
C ILE A 27 28.36 -25.08 -18.30
N LEU A 28 29.56 -25.48 -17.85
CA LEU A 28 30.13 -24.97 -16.60
C LEU A 28 30.45 -23.47 -16.68
N ALA A 29 31.00 -23.01 -17.80
CA ALA A 29 31.24 -21.59 -18.05
C ALA A 29 29.94 -20.79 -18.11
N LEU A 30 28.88 -21.33 -18.75
CA LEU A 30 27.56 -20.72 -18.76
C LEU A 30 26.97 -20.65 -17.35
N SER A 31 27.06 -21.72 -16.57
CA SER A 31 26.60 -21.73 -15.17
C SER A 31 27.36 -20.71 -14.32
N VAL A 32 28.68 -20.60 -14.48
CA VAL A 32 29.49 -19.59 -13.79
C VAL A 32 29.10 -18.18 -14.24
N ALA A 33 28.88 -17.95 -15.53
CA ALA A 33 28.43 -16.65 -16.03
C ALA A 33 27.05 -16.26 -15.48
N VAL A 34 26.12 -17.21 -15.40
CA VAL A 34 24.80 -17.02 -14.78
C VAL A 34 24.94 -16.71 -13.29
N LEU A 35 25.79 -17.43 -12.55
CA LEU A 35 26.07 -17.14 -11.15
C LEU A 35 26.70 -15.75 -10.97
N ILE A 36 27.65 -15.36 -11.82
CA ILE A 36 28.26 -14.02 -11.77
C ILE A 36 27.18 -12.95 -11.98
N ASN A 37 26.34 -13.10 -13.00
CA ASN A 37 25.27 -12.14 -13.29
C ASN A 37 24.15 -12.12 -12.24
N LEU A 38 23.97 -13.20 -11.47
CA LEU A 38 22.98 -13.26 -10.38
C LEU A 38 23.50 -12.64 -9.08
N PHE A 39 24.81 -12.73 -8.80
CA PHE A 39 25.39 -12.35 -7.51
C PHE A 39 26.28 -11.11 -7.54
N PHE A 40 26.64 -10.58 -8.71
CA PHE A 40 27.47 -9.39 -8.83
C PHE A 40 26.78 -8.29 -9.63
N HIS A 41 26.82 -7.05 -9.11
CA HIS A 41 26.39 -5.85 -9.81
C HIS A 41 27.40 -5.48 -10.89
N LEU A 42 27.10 -5.86 -12.13
CA LEU A 42 27.94 -5.51 -13.28
C LEU A 42 27.59 -4.14 -13.87
N LYS A 43 26.40 -3.61 -13.53
CA LYS A 43 25.95 -2.28 -13.97
C LYS A 43 26.16 -1.26 -12.86
N THR A 44 26.37 -0.03 -13.28
CA THR A 44 26.42 1.13 -12.39
C THR A 44 25.31 2.08 -12.79
N TYR A 45 24.83 2.87 -11.83
CA TYR A 45 23.83 3.90 -12.07
C TYR A 45 24.37 4.92 -13.06
N HIS A 46 23.57 5.21 -14.09
CA HIS A 46 23.83 6.28 -15.03
C HIS A 46 22.93 7.48 -14.71
N PRO A 47 23.49 8.64 -14.33
CA PRO A 47 22.72 9.87 -14.14
C PRO A 47 21.92 10.26 -15.38
N TYR A 48 20.87 11.06 -15.19
CA TYR A 48 20.12 11.65 -16.29
C TYR A 48 21.04 12.51 -17.19
N ASP A 49 20.68 12.62 -18.46
CA ASP A 49 21.42 13.41 -19.44
C ASP A 49 20.86 14.84 -19.60
N ASP A 50 21.62 15.69 -20.30
CA ASP A 50 21.24 17.09 -20.56
C ASP A 50 19.94 17.21 -21.38
N SER A 51 19.55 16.18 -22.13
CA SER A 51 18.31 16.18 -22.92
C SER A 51 17.06 16.02 -22.05
N ALA A 52 17.21 15.48 -20.84
CA ALA A 52 16.14 15.36 -19.86
C ALA A 52 15.86 16.68 -19.12
N ILE A 53 16.81 17.63 -19.13
CA ILE A 53 16.73 18.90 -18.38
C ILE A 53 15.58 19.77 -18.92
N ALA A 54 14.87 20.44 -18.02
CA ALA A 54 13.84 21.40 -18.39
C ALA A 54 14.41 22.57 -19.21
N ASP A 55 13.62 23.09 -20.15
CA ASP A 55 14.06 24.22 -20.99
C ASP A 55 14.35 25.45 -20.13
N SER A 56 15.30 26.28 -20.57
CA SER A 56 15.73 27.45 -19.79
C SER A 56 14.55 28.38 -19.47
N GLY A 57 14.14 28.43 -18.21
CA GLY A 57 13.04 29.27 -17.70
C GLY A 57 11.82 28.50 -17.17
N GLU A 58 11.73 27.18 -17.38
CA GLU A 58 10.64 26.35 -16.85
C GLU A 58 11.10 25.59 -15.59
N ASP A 59 10.48 25.87 -14.44
CA ASP A 59 10.75 25.15 -13.18
C ASP A 59 9.72 24.04 -12.97
N THR A 60 10.07 22.84 -13.42
CA THR A 60 9.21 21.65 -13.30
C THR A 60 9.28 20.96 -11.94
N GLY A 61 10.12 21.46 -11.01
CA GLY A 61 10.31 20.86 -9.69
C GLY A 61 10.72 19.38 -9.74
N PHE A 62 10.35 18.64 -8.69
CA PHE A 62 10.47 17.18 -8.64
C PHE A 62 9.34 16.55 -7.83
N ILE A 63 9.07 15.28 -8.07
CA ILE A 63 8.19 14.48 -7.22
C ILE A 63 9.02 13.65 -6.24
N ALA A 64 8.54 13.47 -5.01
CA ALA A 64 9.12 12.55 -4.04
C ALA A 64 8.13 11.43 -3.70
N ILE A 65 8.57 10.19 -3.89
CA ILE A 65 7.79 8.98 -3.58
C ILE A 65 8.55 8.18 -2.53
N SER A 66 7.85 7.84 -1.45
CA SER A 66 8.36 7.04 -0.34
C SER A 66 7.59 5.72 -0.24
N TYR A 67 8.28 4.59 -0.20
CA TYR A 67 7.67 3.30 0.16
C TYR A 67 8.12 2.91 1.57
N PHE A 68 7.22 2.39 2.42
CA PHE A 68 7.63 1.90 3.75
C PHE A 68 8.66 0.78 3.67
N GLY A 69 8.47 -0.14 2.73
CA GLY A 69 9.37 -1.25 2.49
C GLY A 69 8.75 -2.22 1.49
N VAL A 70 9.52 -3.21 1.08
CA VAL A 70 9.16 -4.15 0.03
C VAL A 70 9.22 -5.56 0.56
N ASP A 71 8.17 -6.33 0.28
CA ASP A 71 8.14 -7.77 0.54
C ASP A 71 7.96 -8.55 -0.78
N ARG A 72 7.92 -9.88 -0.68
CA ARG A 72 7.85 -10.74 -1.87
C ARG A 72 6.49 -10.71 -2.59
N ILE A 73 5.40 -10.58 -1.84
CA ILE A 73 4.02 -10.86 -2.30
C ILE A 73 3.13 -9.61 -2.23
N GLY A 74 3.21 -8.84 -1.15
CA GLY A 74 2.40 -7.66 -0.86
C GLY A 74 1.18 -7.98 0.00
N ASP A 75 1.27 -9.00 0.86
CA ASP A 75 0.16 -9.40 1.74
C ASP A 75 0.24 -8.80 3.14
N SER A 76 1.33 -8.10 3.46
CA SER A 76 1.38 -7.24 4.63
C SER A 76 0.51 -6.00 4.41
N SER A 77 -0.14 -5.52 5.45
CA SER A 77 -0.95 -4.29 5.38
C SER A 77 -0.11 -3.03 5.17
N THR A 78 1.22 -3.13 5.14
CA THR A 78 2.15 -1.99 5.17
C THR A 78 3.27 -2.03 4.13
N LEU A 79 3.70 -3.19 3.62
CA LEU A 79 4.81 -3.31 2.65
C LEU A 79 4.28 -3.62 1.26
N ILE A 80 4.84 -2.97 0.25
CA ILE A 80 4.45 -3.20 -1.14
C ILE A 80 5.06 -4.52 -1.63
N GLY A 81 4.27 -5.32 -2.35
CA GLY A 81 4.79 -6.51 -3.01
C GLY A 81 5.71 -6.14 -4.17
N LYS A 82 6.81 -6.88 -4.34
CA LYS A 82 7.80 -6.68 -5.41
C LYS A 82 7.16 -6.45 -6.78
N ASP A 83 6.17 -7.26 -7.15
CA ASP A 83 5.58 -7.21 -8.49
C ASP A 83 4.76 -5.93 -8.71
N LEU A 84 4.04 -5.46 -7.68
CA LEU A 84 3.33 -4.17 -7.74
C LEU A 84 4.31 -2.98 -7.75
N LEU A 85 5.41 -3.07 -6.98
CA LEU A 85 6.47 -2.07 -7.04
C LEU A 85 7.07 -2.00 -8.44
N GLU A 86 7.38 -3.14 -9.06
CA GLU A 86 7.87 -3.19 -10.45
C GLU A 86 6.88 -2.51 -11.41
N GLU A 87 5.58 -2.76 -11.26
CA GLU A 87 4.54 -2.09 -12.06
C GLU A 87 4.52 -0.57 -11.85
N HIS A 88 4.69 -0.08 -10.62
CA HIS A 88 4.79 1.35 -10.32
C HIS A 88 6.02 1.98 -10.97
N LEU A 89 7.19 1.37 -10.80
CA LEU A 89 8.45 1.88 -11.35
C LEU A 89 8.45 1.89 -12.88
N ALA A 90 7.90 0.84 -13.50
CA ALA A 90 7.71 0.76 -14.94
C ALA A 90 6.78 1.88 -15.44
N ALA A 91 5.65 2.10 -14.77
CA ALA A 91 4.71 3.15 -15.16
C ALA A 91 5.34 4.55 -15.05
N LEU A 92 6.10 4.83 -13.98
CA LEU A 92 6.86 6.06 -13.85
C LEU A 92 7.87 6.22 -15.00
N LYS A 93 8.56 5.13 -15.37
CA LYS A 93 9.53 5.14 -16.47
C LYS A 93 8.86 5.44 -17.81
N ASP A 94 7.70 4.86 -18.06
CA ASP A 94 6.89 5.09 -19.26
C ASP A 94 6.37 6.53 -19.34
N GLN A 95 6.13 7.21 -18.21
CA GLN A 95 5.85 8.66 -18.17
C GLN A 95 7.10 9.54 -18.38
N GLY A 96 8.29 8.93 -18.49
CA GLY A 96 9.55 9.63 -18.67
C GLY A 96 10.23 10.07 -17.38
N TYR A 97 9.82 9.58 -16.21
CA TYR A 97 10.50 9.91 -14.96
C TYR A 97 11.93 9.36 -14.94
N VAL A 98 12.84 10.20 -14.45
CA VAL A 98 14.24 9.87 -14.17
C VAL A 98 14.55 10.24 -12.73
N THR A 99 15.36 9.42 -12.07
CA THR A 99 15.71 9.68 -10.67
C THR A 99 16.73 10.78 -10.54
N ILE A 100 16.62 11.56 -9.47
CA ILE A 100 17.59 12.58 -9.07
C ILE A 100 18.27 12.18 -7.77
N THR A 101 19.49 12.67 -7.55
CA THR A 101 20.26 12.39 -6.33
C THR A 101 19.94 13.40 -5.22
N GLN A 102 20.34 13.10 -3.98
CA GLN A 102 20.31 14.06 -2.88
C GLN A 102 21.07 15.35 -3.22
N LYS A 103 22.20 15.22 -3.93
CA LYS A 103 23.01 16.36 -4.39
C LYS A 103 22.29 17.21 -5.44
N ASP A 104 21.51 16.60 -6.33
CA ASP A 104 20.71 17.34 -7.30
C ASP A 104 19.63 18.19 -6.63
N ILE A 105 18.99 17.66 -5.58
CA ILE A 105 18.02 18.43 -4.77
C ILE A 105 18.72 19.61 -4.09
N GLU A 106 19.88 19.37 -3.48
CA GLU A 106 20.67 20.43 -2.86
C GLU A 106 21.02 21.54 -3.87
N ASP A 107 21.56 21.18 -5.04
CA ASP A 107 21.91 22.12 -6.10
C ASP A 107 20.71 22.85 -6.69
N TYR A 108 19.56 22.18 -6.77
CA TYR A 108 18.31 22.77 -7.23
C TYR A 108 17.86 23.92 -6.33
N TYR A 109 17.94 23.74 -5.01
CA TYR A 109 17.54 24.75 -4.03
C TYR A 109 18.63 25.82 -3.78
N GLN A 110 19.89 25.42 -3.66
CA GLN A 110 20.97 26.33 -3.26
C GLN A 110 21.60 27.07 -4.45
N ASN A 111 21.76 26.38 -5.59
CA ASN A 111 22.52 26.87 -6.74
C ASN A 111 21.62 27.22 -7.93
N GLY A 112 20.30 26.99 -7.83
CA GLY A 112 19.36 27.23 -8.92
C GLY A 112 19.54 26.27 -10.11
N LYS A 113 20.26 25.15 -9.94
CA LYS A 113 20.50 24.18 -11.01
C LYS A 113 19.14 23.64 -11.51
N PRO A 114 18.88 23.59 -12.83
CA PRO A 114 17.65 23.01 -13.33
C PRO A 114 17.64 21.50 -13.12
N LEU A 115 16.44 20.93 -12.92
CA LEU A 115 16.21 19.50 -12.82
C LEU A 115 15.64 18.95 -14.14
N PRO A 116 15.63 17.61 -14.32
CA PRO A 116 14.89 16.97 -15.39
C PRO A 116 13.41 17.35 -15.40
N LYS A 117 12.79 17.40 -16.59
CA LYS A 117 11.34 17.70 -16.77
C LYS A 117 10.45 16.79 -15.92
N ARG A 118 10.86 15.54 -15.74
CA ARG A 118 10.20 14.51 -14.92
C ARG A 118 11.17 13.99 -13.86
N ALA A 119 11.58 14.86 -12.95
CA ALA A 119 12.47 14.50 -11.85
C ALA A 119 11.74 13.72 -10.75
N LEU A 120 12.32 12.59 -10.33
CA LEU A 120 11.82 11.70 -9.28
C LEU A 120 12.86 11.53 -8.18
N TYR A 121 12.50 11.81 -6.94
CA TYR A 121 13.25 11.37 -5.77
C TYR A 121 12.54 10.16 -5.15
N LEU A 122 13.22 9.02 -5.14
CA LEU A 122 12.67 7.75 -4.68
C LEU A 122 13.31 7.36 -3.34
N MET A 123 12.51 7.00 -2.35
CA MET A 123 13.00 6.55 -1.05
C MET A 123 12.24 5.34 -0.53
N PHE A 124 12.93 4.59 0.34
CA PHE A 124 12.40 3.44 1.06
C PHE A 124 12.70 3.60 2.55
N GLU A 125 11.68 3.46 3.40
CA GLU A 125 11.80 3.73 4.84
C GLU A 125 12.24 2.51 5.67
N ASP A 126 12.48 2.75 6.97
CA ASP A 126 12.80 1.77 8.02
C ASP A 126 14.14 1.03 7.90
N GLY A 127 14.86 1.05 6.78
CA GLY A 127 16.18 0.43 6.66
C GLY A 127 16.14 -1.10 6.59
N ARG A 128 15.06 -1.65 6.04
CA ARG A 128 14.77 -3.08 6.11
C ARG A 128 15.57 -3.92 5.13
N ARG A 129 15.97 -5.12 5.56
CA ARG A 129 16.74 -6.06 4.72
C ARG A 129 15.92 -6.62 3.56
N ASP A 130 14.63 -6.91 3.78
CA ASP A 130 13.73 -7.39 2.71
C ASP A 130 13.63 -6.38 1.55
N THR A 131 13.61 -5.10 1.87
CA THR A 131 13.56 -4.03 0.89
C THR A 131 14.78 -4.03 -0.02
N ALA A 132 15.98 -4.15 0.56
CA ALA A 132 17.19 -4.32 -0.25
C ALA A 132 17.09 -5.56 -1.15
N ILE A 133 16.68 -6.71 -0.61
CA ILE A 133 16.58 -7.97 -1.37
C ILE A 133 15.63 -7.85 -2.57
N PHE A 134 14.49 -7.18 -2.41
CA PHE A 134 13.44 -7.18 -3.44
C PHE A 134 13.47 -5.97 -4.36
N ALA A 135 13.99 -4.82 -3.93
CA ALA A 135 14.03 -3.59 -4.72
C ALA A 135 15.33 -3.39 -5.49
N ASP A 136 16.45 -3.92 -5.02
CA ASP A 136 17.78 -3.61 -5.58
C ASP A 136 17.93 -4.00 -7.06
N ASN A 137 17.49 -5.20 -7.43
CA ASN A 137 17.45 -5.60 -8.84
C ASN A 137 16.52 -4.72 -9.70
N LEU A 138 15.45 -4.17 -9.12
CA LEU A 138 14.57 -3.25 -9.84
C LEU A 138 15.26 -1.91 -10.07
N MET A 139 16.00 -1.39 -9.10
CA MET A 139 16.81 -0.16 -9.25
C MET A 139 17.79 -0.28 -10.41
N GLU A 140 18.51 -1.41 -10.46
CA GLU A 140 19.44 -1.71 -11.56
C GLU A 140 18.72 -1.83 -12.91
N ARG A 141 17.60 -2.55 -12.98
CA ARG A 141 16.85 -2.78 -14.23
C ARG A 141 16.26 -1.51 -14.82
N PHE A 142 15.70 -0.63 -14.00
CA PHE A 142 15.09 0.63 -14.47
C PHE A 142 16.09 1.80 -14.56
N ASN A 143 17.33 1.58 -14.12
CA ASN A 143 18.34 2.62 -13.90
C ASN A 143 17.79 3.76 -13.05
N TYR A 144 17.29 3.39 -11.87
CA TYR A 144 16.78 4.30 -10.86
C TYR A 144 17.71 4.31 -9.66
N LYS A 145 17.93 5.51 -9.13
CA LYS A 145 18.63 5.73 -7.87
C LYS A 145 17.61 5.99 -6.76
N ALA A 146 17.78 5.31 -5.63
CA ALA A 146 16.89 5.42 -4.49
C ALA A 146 17.65 5.74 -3.20
N THR A 147 16.94 6.21 -2.18
CA THR A 147 17.49 6.43 -0.84
C THR A 147 16.93 5.42 0.16
N MET A 148 17.81 4.73 0.88
CA MET A 148 17.43 3.88 2.01
C MET A 148 17.42 4.73 3.28
N MET A 149 16.26 4.92 3.88
CA MET A 149 16.10 5.68 5.13
C MET A 149 16.22 4.73 6.32
N THR A 150 17.13 4.99 7.24
CA THR A 150 17.40 4.11 8.40
C THR A 150 17.12 4.79 9.73
N TYR A 151 16.89 3.98 10.78
CA TYR A 151 16.96 4.44 12.17
C TYR A 151 18.35 4.16 12.74
N ALA A 152 19.00 5.17 13.32
CA ALA A 152 20.37 5.02 13.82
C ALA A 152 20.45 3.97 14.95
N GLY A 153 19.51 3.98 15.90
CA GLY A 153 19.50 3.07 17.04
C GLY A 153 19.33 1.60 16.65
N VAL A 154 18.81 1.29 15.46
CA VAL A 154 18.76 -0.07 14.93
C VAL A 154 20.14 -0.58 14.54
N LEU A 155 21.09 0.31 14.22
CA LEU A 155 22.46 -0.08 13.87
C LEU A 155 23.29 -0.52 15.08
N ASP A 156 22.82 -0.22 16.31
CA ASP A 156 23.46 -0.64 17.56
C ASP A 156 23.05 -2.04 18.02
N TYR A 157 21.85 -2.49 17.66
CA TYR A 157 21.33 -3.80 18.03
C TYR A 157 21.24 -4.66 16.77
N GLU A 158 21.92 -5.81 16.72
CA GLU A 158 21.99 -6.66 15.52
C GLU A 158 20.66 -7.38 15.18
N ASP A 159 19.58 -6.64 14.96
CA ASP A 159 18.28 -7.17 14.56
C ASP A 159 18.34 -7.66 13.09
N PRO A 160 18.06 -8.95 12.82
CA PRO A 160 18.11 -9.52 11.48
C PRO A 160 17.01 -9.02 10.54
N LYS A 161 16.07 -8.19 11.00
CA LYS A 161 15.08 -7.55 10.13
C LYS A 161 15.66 -6.38 9.33
N PHE A 162 16.70 -5.74 9.85
CA PHE A 162 17.25 -4.50 9.31
C PHE A 162 18.67 -4.69 8.76
N LEU A 163 19.07 -3.75 7.90
CA LEU A 163 20.39 -3.74 7.28
C LEU A 163 21.47 -3.39 8.31
N LYS A 164 22.58 -4.12 8.25
CA LYS A 164 23.79 -3.86 9.04
C LYS A 164 24.62 -2.76 8.38
N PRO A 165 25.49 -2.06 9.13
CA PRO A 165 26.34 -1.00 8.57
C PRO A 165 27.19 -1.41 7.37
N LYS A 166 27.68 -2.65 7.34
CA LYS A 166 28.40 -3.20 6.17
C LYS A 166 27.48 -3.31 4.95
N GLU A 167 26.28 -3.85 5.13
CA GLU A 167 25.31 -4.02 4.04
C GLU A 167 24.89 -2.66 3.47
N LEU A 168 24.71 -1.63 4.32
CA LEU A 168 24.43 -0.26 3.88
C LEU A 168 25.55 0.30 2.99
N ARG A 169 26.82 0.17 3.41
CA ARG A 169 27.97 0.58 2.57
C ARG A 169 28.05 -0.18 1.25
N ASP A 170 27.86 -1.50 1.29
CA ASP A 170 27.88 -2.35 0.10
C ASP A 170 26.76 -1.89 -0.89
N MET A 171 25.60 -1.42 -0.40
CA MET A 171 24.53 -0.83 -1.22
C MET A 171 24.91 0.53 -1.82
N GLU A 172 25.58 1.42 -1.08
CA GLU A 172 26.08 2.69 -1.65
C GLU A 172 27.12 2.44 -2.75
N GLU A 173 28.01 1.46 -2.52
CA GLU A 173 29.03 1.05 -3.50
C GLU A 173 28.42 0.48 -4.79
N SER A 174 27.20 -0.07 -4.74
CA SER A 174 26.46 -0.50 -5.94
C SER A 174 26.04 0.66 -6.84
N SER A 175 26.18 1.91 -6.37
CA SER A 175 25.84 3.19 -7.02
C SER A 175 24.34 3.48 -7.22
N PHE A 176 23.44 2.52 -6.97
CA PHE A 176 21.99 2.69 -7.08
C PHE A 176 21.33 3.21 -5.80
N TRP A 177 22.07 3.28 -4.69
CA TRP A 177 21.53 3.71 -3.41
C TRP A 177 22.28 4.93 -2.83
N GLU A 178 21.56 5.74 -2.07
CA GLU A 178 22.08 6.72 -1.12
C GLU A 178 21.49 6.41 0.26
N MET A 179 22.13 6.89 1.33
CA MET A 179 21.59 6.75 2.69
C MET A 179 20.83 7.99 3.14
N GLY A 180 19.75 7.78 3.86
CA GLY A 180 18.98 8.81 4.57
C GLY A 180 18.63 8.32 5.97
N THR A 181 17.99 9.15 6.79
CA THR A 181 17.55 8.74 8.11
C THR A 181 16.10 9.09 8.45
N ASN A 182 15.42 8.16 9.13
CA ASN A 182 14.14 8.39 9.80
C ASN A 182 14.30 8.86 11.26
N GLY A 183 15.55 9.04 11.74
CA GLY A 183 15.84 9.48 13.10
C GLY A 183 16.61 8.44 13.89
N TYR A 184 16.72 8.65 15.21
CA TYR A 184 17.43 7.70 16.07
C TYR A 184 16.58 6.46 16.31
N ARG A 185 15.28 6.65 16.57
CA ARG A 185 14.34 5.59 16.93
C ARG A 185 12.92 5.89 16.44
N LEU A 186 12.11 4.83 16.38
CA LEU A 186 10.65 4.90 16.30
C LEU A 186 10.09 4.63 17.70
N GLU A 187 9.67 5.66 18.43
CA GLU A 187 9.03 5.51 19.75
C GLU A 187 7.78 6.38 19.86
N TYR A 188 6.76 5.85 20.53
CA TYR A 188 5.47 6.51 20.73
C TYR A 188 5.34 6.96 22.19
N ILE A 189 4.88 8.20 22.37
CA ILE A 189 4.61 8.80 23.68
C ILE A 189 3.14 9.23 23.77
N ASN A 190 2.65 9.35 25.01
CA ASN A 190 1.31 9.82 25.32
C ASN A 190 0.21 8.97 24.65
N VAL A 191 0.45 7.65 24.54
CA VAL A 191 -0.46 6.75 23.83
C VAL A 191 -1.73 6.53 24.63
N MET A 192 -2.87 6.73 23.96
CA MET A 192 -4.18 6.34 24.45
C MET A 192 -4.84 5.37 23.47
N ASP A 193 -5.52 4.36 24.01
CA ASP A 193 -6.38 3.51 23.20
C ASP A 193 -7.67 4.26 22.80
N ARG A 194 -8.45 3.67 21.88
CA ARG A 194 -9.71 4.27 21.42
C ARG A 194 -10.83 4.27 22.47
N TYR A 195 -10.61 3.64 23.63
CA TYR A 195 -11.55 3.56 24.76
C TYR A 195 -11.18 4.52 25.91
N GLY A 196 -10.16 5.36 25.71
CA GLY A 196 -9.71 6.38 26.65
C GLY A 196 -8.76 5.88 27.73
N ASN A 197 -8.19 4.68 27.59
CA ASN A 197 -7.17 4.18 28.51
C ASN A 197 -5.80 4.76 28.15
N TYR A 198 -5.10 5.27 29.16
CA TYR A 198 -3.76 5.79 29.01
C TYR A 198 -2.73 4.66 29.12
N ILE A 199 -1.98 4.44 28.04
CA ILE A 199 -0.96 3.41 27.91
C ILE A 199 0.44 3.97 28.21
N GLY A 200 0.68 5.23 27.86
CA GLY A 200 1.94 5.91 28.09
C GLY A 200 2.92 5.79 26.94
N GLU A 201 4.17 5.44 27.25
CA GLU A 201 5.26 5.34 26.29
C GLU A 201 5.42 3.88 25.80
N ILE A 202 5.46 3.66 24.48
CA ILE A 202 5.61 2.32 23.90
C ILE A 202 6.59 2.31 22.72
N ASN A 203 7.27 1.18 22.55
CA ASN A 203 8.15 0.90 21.42
C ASN A 203 7.36 0.27 20.24
N PRO A 204 7.99 0.07 19.06
CA PRO A 204 7.31 -0.46 17.87
C PRO A 204 6.76 -1.88 18.08
N LEU A 205 7.42 -2.69 18.91
CA LEU A 205 7.01 -4.08 19.16
C LEU A 205 5.73 -4.14 19.99
N ARG A 206 5.61 -3.31 21.03
CA ARG A 206 4.38 -3.14 21.81
C ARG A 206 3.28 -2.54 20.95
N TYR A 207 3.59 -1.49 20.17
CA TYR A 207 2.64 -0.88 19.23
C TYR A 207 2.04 -1.94 18.29
N ALA A 208 2.87 -2.77 17.66
CA ALA A 208 2.39 -3.81 16.73
C ALA A 208 1.36 -4.76 17.36
N MET A 209 1.49 -5.09 18.65
CA MET A 209 0.56 -5.98 19.35
C MET A 209 -0.79 -5.34 19.73
N ILE A 210 -0.83 -4.02 19.92
CA ILE A 210 -1.99 -3.30 20.46
C ILE A 210 -2.62 -2.33 19.46
N HIS A 211 -1.98 -2.04 18.32
CA HIS A 211 -2.46 -1.10 17.31
C HIS A 211 -3.93 -1.28 16.87
N PRO A 212 -4.54 -2.48 16.83
CA PRO A 212 -5.96 -2.62 16.46
C PRO A 212 -6.92 -1.94 17.45
N TYR A 213 -6.47 -1.71 18.68
CA TYR A 213 -7.21 -1.03 19.75
C TYR A 213 -6.83 0.44 19.89
N LEU A 214 -5.77 0.89 19.23
CA LEU A 214 -5.33 2.27 19.29
C LEU A 214 -6.21 3.15 18.40
N GLY A 215 -6.49 4.35 18.91
CA GLY A 215 -6.89 5.46 18.05
C GLY A 215 -5.66 6.11 17.42
N ARG A 216 -5.77 7.39 17.06
CA ARG A 216 -4.63 8.23 16.65
C ARG A 216 -4.16 9.18 17.75
N HIS A 217 -4.49 8.86 19.00
CA HIS A 217 -4.13 9.67 20.16
C HIS A 217 -2.77 9.23 20.72
N TYR A 218 -1.71 9.57 20.00
CA TYR A 218 -0.32 9.38 20.41
C TYR A 218 0.56 10.40 19.68
N ASN A 219 1.80 10.54 20.13
CA ASN A 219 2.82 11.34 19.45
C ASN A 219 4.09 10.51 19.25
N HIS A 220 4.91 10.90 18.27
CA HIS A 220 6.27 10.42 18.18
C HIS A 220 7.15 11.08 19.27
N TYR A 221 8.17 10.38 19.73
CA TYR A 221 9.09 10.78 20.81
C TYR A 221 9.61 12.22 20.67
N LEU A 222 9.91 12.66 19.44
CA LEU A 222 10.46 13.98 19.15
C LEU A 222 9.41 15.09 19.03
N MET A 223 8.11 14.82 19.24
CA MET A 223 7.04 15.72 18.79
C MET A 223 6.31 16.46 19.90
N ASP A 224 6.25 15.91 21.11
CA ASP A 224 5.57 16.53 22.26
C ASP A 224 6.30 16.27 23.58
N TYR A 225 5.87 16.97 24.63
CA TYR A 225 6.26 16.65 26.00
C TYR A 225 5.76 15.25 26.36
N ILE A 226 6.50 14.54 27.20
CA ILE A 226 5.96 13.36 27.88
C ILE A 226 4.91 13.83 28.90
N ARG A 227 3.71 13.26 28.85
CA ARG A 227 2.55 13.66 29.66
C ARG A 227 2.06 12.52 30.54
N ASP A 228 1.23 12.82 31.52
CA ASP A 228 0.43 11.83 32.25
C ASP A 228 -0.93 11.60 31.58
N LYS A 229 -1.78 10.78 32.23
CA LYS A 229 -3.11 10.44 31.73
C LYS A 229 -4.06 11.65 31.70
N GLU A 230 -3.80 12.70 32.48
CA GLU A 230 -4.52 13.97 32.47
C GLU A 230 -3.98 14.95 31.42
N GLY A 231 -2.92 14.58 30.68
CA GLY A 231 -2.29 15.42 29.66
C GLY A 231 -1.33 16.46 30.24
N VAL A 232 -0.98 16.38 31.52
CA VAL A 232 -0.05 17.29 32.18
C VAL A 232 1.39 16.84 31.87
N PRO A 233 2.29 17.76 31.45
CA PRO A 233 3.70 17.41 31.22
C PRO A 233 4.38 16.84 32.47
N LYS A 234 4.98 15.65 32.33
CA LYS A 234 5.83 14.99 33.33
C LYS A 234 7.26 15.53 33.34
N GLU A 235 7.63 16.35 32.36
CA GLU A 235 8.97 16.89 32.20
C GLU A 235 8.94 18.42 32.13
N SER A 236 9.99 19.06 32.64
CA SER A 236 10.20 20.51 32.46
C SER A 236 10.70 20.80 31.05
N TYR A 237 10.62 22.06 30.61
CA TYR A 237 11.24 22.51 29.35
C TYR A 237 12.71 22.09 29.23
N ASN A 238 13.50 22.20 30.31
CA ASN A 238 14.91 21.80 30.30
C ASN A 238 15.13 20.28 30.26
N HIS A 239 14.18 19.48 30.74
CA HIS A 239 14.21 18.02 30.59
C HIS A 239 13.82 17.60 29.18
N MET A 240 12.74 18.18 28.64
CA MET A 240 12.33 18.00 27.24
C MET A 240 13.48 18.35 26.28
N LYS A 241 14.08 19.53 26.45
CA LYS A 241 15.19 19.98 25.58
C LYS A 241 16.36 19.00 25.62
N ARG A 242 16.72 18.51 26.81
CA ARG A 242 17.79 17.52 26.99
C ARG A 242 17.44 16.19 26.33
N ARG A 243 16.20 15.71 26.47
CA ARG A 243 15.71 14.48 25.86
C ARG A 243 15.74 14.53 24.33
N VAL A 244 15.21 15.59 23.73
CA VAL A 244 15.23 15.80 22.28
C VAL A 244 16.66 15.95 21.77
N THR A 245 17.49 16.74 22.46
CA THR A 245 18.91 16.93 22.12
C THR A 245 19.69 15.61 22.17
N TYR A 246 19.49 14.83 23.23
CA TYR A 246 20.12 13.52 23.41
C TYR A 246 19.85 12.60 22.21
N ASP A 247 18.62 12.61 21.68
CA ASP A 247 18.24 11.78 20.53
C ASP A 247 19.03 12.12 19.26
N TYR A 248 19.19 13.43 18.95
CA TYR A 248 19.99 13.87 17.80
C TYR A 248 21.50 13.68 18.01
N GLU A 249 22.00 13.86 19.24
CA GLU A 249 23.40 13.58 19.56
C GLU A 249 23.72 12.10 19.36
N HIS A 250 22.86 11.20 19.86
CA HIS A 250 23.06 9.76 19.69
C HIS A 250 22.88 9.32 18.24
N LEU A 251 21.94 9.93 17.50
CA LEU A 251 21.84 9.74 16.06
C LEU A 251 23.16 10.05 15.36
N ARG A 252 23.73 11.24 15.63
CA ARG A 252 24.99 11.66 15.03
C ARG A 252 26.09 10.68 15.38
N ASP A 253 26.27 10.41 16.68
CA ASP A 253 27.38 9.60 17.18
C ASP A 253 27.34 8.18 16.62
N VAL A 254 26.15 7.57 16.54
CA VAL A 254 25.98 6.22 15.97
C VAL A 254 26.28 6.22 14.47
N TYR A 255 25.79 7.18 13.69
CA TYR A 255 26.10 7.22 12.26
C TYR A 255 27.58 7.52 11.98
N GLU A 256 28.20 8.44 12.74
CA GLU A 256 29.63 8.72 12.64
C GLU A 256 30.48 7.49 12.99
N ASP A 257 30.11 6.73 14.02
CA ASP A 257 30.81 5.48 14.38
C ASP A 257 30.57 4.36 13.35
N LYS A 258 29.32 4.13 12.95
CA LYS A 258 28.92 2.97 12.14
C LYS A 258 29.14 3.16 10.65
N LEU A 259 28.91 4.36 10.11
CA LEU A 259 28.99 4.68 8.68
C LEU A 259 30.12 5.67 8.34
N GLY A 260 30.61 6.45 9.31
CA GLY A 260 31.64 7.46 9.10
C GLY A 260 31.12 8.84 8.72
N TYR A 261 29.80 9.00 8.61
CA TYR A 261 29.12 10.26 8.28
C TYR A 261 27.64 10.19 8.72
N VAL A 262 27.00 11.35 8.91
CA VAL A 262 25.55 11.45 9.15
C VAL A 262 24.82 11.54 7.80
N PRO A 263 23.81 10.69 7.50
CA PRO A 263 23.02 10.80 6.28
C PRO A 263 22.40 12.19 6.09
N HIS A 264 22.46 12.75 4.87
CA HIS A 264 22.11 14.15 4.62
C HIS A 264 20.61 14.42 4.53
N THR A 265 19.80 13.40 4.24
CA THR A 265 18.34 13.50 4.11
C THR A 265 17.65 12.96 5.36
N TYR A 266 16.77 13.77 5.93
CA TYR A 266 15.94 13.40 7.07
C TYR A 266 14.45 13.32 6.71
N VAL A 267 13.74 12.34 7.28
CA VAL A 267 12.27 12.29 7.27
C VAL A 267 11.81 12.43 8.71
N LEU A 268 11.27 13.61 9.05
CA LEU A 268 10.70 13.86 10.37
C LEU A 268 9.35 13.17 10.50
N MET A 269 9.20 12.42 11.59
CA MET A 269 7.93 11.84 12.00
C MET A 269 7.51 12.38 13.38
N HIS A 270 6.27 12.82 13.58
CA HIS A 270 5.18 12.88 12.58
C HIS A 270 5.31 14.06 11.63
N SER A 271 5.06 13.81 10.34
CA SER A 271 4.94 14.87 9.34
C SER A 271 3.63 15.66 9.50
N ASN A 272 3.46 16.75 8.73
CA ASN A 272 2.22 17.53 8.61
C ASN A 272 1.81 18.35 9.85
N THR A 273 2.76 18.75 10.70
CA THR A 273 2.48 19.54 11.91
C THR A 273 2.41 21.06 11.65
N GLY A 274 2.77 21.48 10.44
CA GLY A 274 2.95 22.90 10.07
C GLY A 274 4.17 23.56 10.73
N ARG A 275 5.01 22.76 11.40
CA ARG A 275 6.27 23.14 12.04
C ARG A 275 7.14 21.89 12.19
N PHE A 276 8.15 21.92 13.06
CA PHE A 276 9.07 20.81 13.32
C PHE A 276 8.73 20.06 14.62
N GLY A 277 7.45 19.91 14.96
CA GLY A 277 7.00 19.35 16.24
C GLY A 277 5.52 19.61 16.49
N ASN A 278 4.82 18.76 17.26
CA ASN A 278 3.43 19.05 17.64
C ASN A 278 3.35 20.15 18.70
N ASN A 279 4.41 20.30 19.52
CA ASN A 279 4.51 21.33 20.53
C ASN A 279 5.30 22.57 20.06
N ARG A 280 4.86 23.76 20.49
CA ARG A 280 5.54 25.04 20.20
C ARG A 280 6.96 25.11 20.76
N ASP A 281 7.23 24.53 21.92
CA ASP A 281 8.54 24.61 22.58
C ASP A 281 9.55 23.60 22.01
N ILE A 282 9.05 22.51 21.42
CA ILE A 282 9.87 21.45 20.82
C ILE A 282 10.33 21.83 19.42
N SER A 283 9.44 22.45 18.64
CA SER A 283 9.72 22.78 17.24
C SER A 283 11.04 23.55 17.05
N PRO A 284 11.40 24.58 17.85
CA PRO A 284 12.69 25.27 17.69
C PRO A 284 13.90 24.40 18.01
N VAL A 285 13.78 23.45 18.95
CA VAL A 285 14.87 22.52 19.30
C VAL A 285 15.10 21.54 18.15
N ASN A 286 14.03 20.97 17.60
CA ASN A 286 14.07 20.11 16.42
C ASN A 286 14.62 20.86 15.19
N GLU A 287 14.14 22.08 14.94
CA GLU A 287 14.62 22.90 13.82
C GLU A 287 16.12 23.17 13.91
N GLN A 288 16.62 23.54 15.09
CA GLN A 288 18.04 23.77 15.32
C GLN A 288 18.86 22.53 14.95
N TRP A 289 18.46 21.35 15.44
CA TRP A 289 19.17 20.11 15.17
C TRP A 289 19.08 19.70 13.70
N MET A 290 17.90 19.82 13.07
CA MET A 290 17.73 19.50 11.67
C MET A 290 18.62 20.33 10.76
N ARG A 291 18.71 21.64 11.01
CA ARG A 291 19.58 22.54 10.22
C ARG A 291 21.06 22.31 10.47
N ASN A 292 21.43 21.76 11.63
CA ASN A 292 22.82 21.48 11.97
C ASN A 292 23.31 20.15 11.38
N LEU A 293 22.45 19.14 11.31
CA LEU A 293 22.84 17.78 10.93
C LEU A 293 22.51 17.42 9.48
N PHE A 294 21.48 18.04 8.89
CA PHE A 294 20.93 17.59 7.62
C PHE A 294 20.91 18.69 6.57
N THR A 295 21.09 18.29 5.31
CA THR A 295 20.95 19.17 4.15
C THR A 295 19.48 19.46 3.84
N MET A 296 18.61 18.46 4.04
CA MET A 296 17.18 18.56 3.72
C MET A 296 16.32 17.74 4.68
N ASN A 297 15.04 18.10 4.77
CA ASN A 297 14.05 17.39 5.56
C ASN A 297 12.69 17.28 4.86
N PHE A 298 12.13 16.08 4.88
CA PHE A 298 10.74 15.82 4.53
C PHE A 298 9.87 15.98 5.77
N ASN A 299 9.19 17.13 5.84
CA ASN A 299 8.32 17.50 6.96
C ASN A 299 6.83 17.25 6.66
N ARG A 300 6.51 16.98 5.39
CA ARG A 300 5.15 16.84 4.89
C ARG A 300 4.96 15.48 4.22
N GLU A 301 3.73 14.99 4.30
CA GLU A 301 3.30 13.70 3.74
C GLU A 301 1.94 13.84 3.07
N GLY A 302 1.73 13.06 2.01
CA GLY A 302 0.48 12.93 1.29
C GLY A 302 0.58 13.44 -0.14
N TYR A 303 1.31 14.54 -0.35
CA TYR A 303 1.59 15.11 -1.67
C TYR A 303 3.01 14.78 -2.12
N CYS A 304 3.24 14.59 -3.41
CA CYS A 304 4.58 14.31 -3.95
C CYS A 304 5.33 15.54 -4.46
N PHE A 305 4.68 16.65 -4.78
CA PHE A 305 5.29 17.72 -5.57
C PHE A 305 6.11 18.72 -4.75
N ASN A 306 7.35 19.00 -5.18
CA ASN A 306 8.26 19.95 -4.56
C ASN A 306 8.83 20.94 -5.58
N GLN A 307 8.90 22.21 -5.19
CA GLN A 307 9.49 23.30 -5.97
C GLN A 307 10.27 24.27 -5.07
N ARG A 308 11.03 25.19 -5.67
CA ARG A 308 11.81 26.24 -4.97
C ARG A 308 10.99 27.24 -4.14
N ASN A 309 9.66 27.20 -4.22
CA ASN A 309 8.78 28.05 -3.43
C ASN A 309 8.55 27.53 -1.99
N SER A 310 9.03 26.32 -1.65
CA SER A 310 9.08 25.80 -0.29
C SER A 310 10.50 25.68 0.22
N SER A 311 10.68 25.60 1.55
CA SER A 311 11.98 25.34 2.16
C SER A 311 12.47 23.93 1.83
N ILE A 312 13.78 23.76 1.64
CA ILE A 312 14.44 22.44 1.56
C ILE A 312 14.29 21.61 2.86
N TYR A 313 13.90 22.25 3.96
CA TYR A 313 13.57 21.59 5.23
C TYR A 313 12.07 21.29 5.41
N ASP A 314 11.21 21.73 4.47
CA ASP A 314 9.76 21.51 4.50
C ASP A 314 9.29 20.75 3.24
N LEU A 315 10.09 19.79 2.78
CA LEU A 315 9.77 18.97 1.62
C LEU A 315 8.58 18.06 1.91
N THR A 316 7.85 17.68 0.86
CA THR A 316 6.72 16.73 0.92
C THR A 316 7.02 15.46 0.15
N ARG A 317 6.50 14.33 0.63
CA ARG A 317 6.55 13.05 -0.08
C ARG A 317 5.17 12.39 -0.10
N MET A 318 4.89 11.66 -1.16
CA MET A 318 3.74 10.77 -1.23
C MET A 318 4.18 9.38 -0.79
N GLN A 319 3.36 8.72 0.02
CA GLN A 319 3.60 7.35 0.47
C GLN A 319 2.54 6.40 -0.10
N PRO A 320 2.81 5.72 -1.23
CA PRO A 320 1.85 4.82 -1.84
C PRO A 320 1.49 3.66 -0.92
N GLN A 321 0.20 3.32 -0.87
CA GLN A 321 -0.27 2.16 -0.11
C GLN A 321 0.03 0.86 -0.86
N PRO A 322 0.25 -0.27 -0.15
CA PRO A 322 0.70 -1.52 -0.75
C PRO A 322 -0.32 -2.19 -1.69
N TYR A 323 -1.55 -1.66 -1.75
CA TYR A 323 -2.64 -2.14 -2.59
C TYR A 323 -3.06 -1.14 -3.67
N TRP A 324 -2.38 0.01 -3.80
CA TRP A 324 -2.69 0.99 -4.84
C TRP A 324 -2.38 0.40 -6.22
N PRO A 325 -3.34 0.32 -7.15
CA PRO A 325 -3.03 0.00 -8.53
C PRO A 325 -2.23 1.14 -9.17
N VAL A 326 -1.57 0.86 -10.30
CA VAL A 326 -0.75 1.83 -11.03
C VAL A 326 -1.51 3.13 -11.32
N ASN A 327 -2.77 3.03 -11.74
CA ASN A 327 -3.56 4.21 -12.06
C ASN A 327 -3.89 5.07 -10.84
N HIS A 328 -3.91 4.52 -9.63
CA HIS A 328 -4.03 5.29 -8.40
C HIS A 328 -2.80 6.17 -8.19
N LEU A 329 -1.60 5.57 -8.24
CA LEU A 329 -0.34 6.31 -8.14
C LEU A 329 -0.27 7.44 -9.18
N LEU A 330 -0.57 7.11 -10.43
CA LEU A 330 -0.58 8.06 -11.54
C LEU A 330 -1.65 9.16 -11.38
N MET A 331 -2.81 8.83 -10.79
CA MET A 331 -3.89 9.80 -10.53
C MET A 331 -3.43 10.81 -9.49
N ARG A 332 -2.87 10.34 -8.37
CA ARG A 332 -2.33 11.20 -7.32
C ARG A 332 -1.23 12.11 -7.87
N ILE A 333 -0.25 11.57 -8.60
CA ILE A 333 0.83 12.36 -9.23
C ILE A 333 0.26 13.42 -10.17
N LYS A 334 -0.67 13.05 -11.06
CA LYS A 334 -1.28 13.96 -12.04
C LYS A 334 -1.86 15.21 -11.37
N TYR A 335 -2.59 15.02 -10.26
CA TYR A 335 -3.27 16.10 -9.56
C TYR A 335 -2.32 16.94 -8.69
N ASP A 336 -1.27 16.34 -8.13
CA ASP A 336 -0.26 17.05 -7.35
C ASP A 336 0.59 18.00 -8.20
N ILE A 337 0.98 17.57 -9.41
CA ILE A 337 1.84 18.37 -10.30
C ILE A 337 1.04 19.19 -11.33
N ASN A 338 -0.26 18.89 -11.49
CA ASN A 338 -1.14 19.49 -12.50
C ASN A 338 -0.58 19.41 -13.94
N GLN A 339 -0.05 18.25 -14.32
CA GLN A 339 0.49 17.98 -15.67
C GLN A 339 -0.20 16.77 -16.31
N PRO A 340 -0.21 16.65 -17.65
CA PRO A 340 -0.74 15.47 -18.33
C PRO A 340 -0.03 14.18 -17.91
N ILE A 341 -0.80 13.10 -17.78
CA ILE A 341 -0.35 11.75 -17.48
C ILE A 341 -1.14 10.78 -18.37
N THR A 342 -0.48 9.75 -18.88
CA THR A 342 -1.12 8.66 -19.62
C THR A 342 -1.45 7.51 -18.68
N PHE A 343 -2.73 7.23 -18.43
CA PHE A 343 -3.14 6.11 -17.59
C PHE A 343 -2.91 4.75 -18.26
N LYS A 344 -2.58 3.74 -17.46
CA LYS A 344 -2.32 2.37 -17.88
C LYS A 344 -3.65 1.64 -18.11
N GLN A 345 -3.89 1.22 -19.35
CA GLN A 345 -5.09 0.46 -19.73
C GLN A 345 -5.00 -1.03 -19.32
N GLY A 346 -3.78 -1.57 -19.20
CA GLY A 346 -3.55 -2.97 -18.81
C GLY A 346 -3.69 -3.96 -19.98
N ASP A 347 -4.21 -5.15 -19.72
CA ASP A 347 -4.34 -6.23 -20.71
C ASP A 347 -5.27 -5.81 -21.86
N SER A 348 -4.91 -6.16 -23.11
CA SER A 348 -5.69 -5.77 -24.30
C SER A 348 -7.05 -6.45 -24.38
N ARG A 349 -7.21 -7.59 -23.71
CA ARG A 349 -8.47 -8.34 -23.66
C ARG A 349 -9.55 -7.49 -23.00
N HIS A 350 -10.74 -7.48 -23.60
CA HIS A 350 -11.89 -6.67 -23.16
C HIS A 350 -11.74 -5.15 -23.19
N GLN A 351 -10.61 -4.56 -23.60
CA GLN A 351 -10.50 -3.10 -23.66
C GLN A 351 -11.56 -2.46 -24.56
N GLN A 352 -11.85 -3.09 -25.71
CA GLN A 352 -12.88 -2.63 -26.65
C GLN A 352 -14.30 -2.81 -26.11
N ASP A 353 -14.51 -3.68 -25.13
CA ASP A 353 -15.84 -3.96 -24.58
C ASP A 353 -16.27 -2.86 -23.60
N TRP A 354 -15.34 -2.02 -23.14
CA TRP A 354 -15.61 -0.97 -22.16
C TRP A 354 -15.34 0.42 -22.74
N VAL A 355 -16.20 1.38 -22.38
CA VAL A 355 -15.96 2.82 -22.58
C VAL A 355 -15.79 3.46 -21.22
N ASN A 356 -14.56 3.89 -20.90
CA ASN A 356 -14.31 4.67 -19.69
C ASN A 356 -14.76 6.12 -19.91
N LEU A 357 -15.68 6.58 -19.07
CA LEU A 357 -16.31 7.90 -19.17
C LEU A 357 -15.72 8.89 -18.17
N LYS A 358 -15.28 8.40 -17.00
CA LYS A 358 -14.70 9.20 -15.91
C LYS A 358 -13.64 8.38 -15.16
N GLY A 359 -12.67 9.08 -14.58
CA GLY A 359 -11.58 8.46 -13.83
C GLY A 359 -10.55 7.79 -14.75
N ALA A 360 -9.99 6.68 -14.29
CA ALA A 360 -9.12 5.82 -15.08
C ALA A 360 -9.56 4.36 -14.93
N ALA A 361 -9.43 3.59 -16.01
CA ALA A 361 -9.72 2.15 -16.02
C ALA A 361 -8.45 1.36 -16.31
N GLN A 362 -8.30 0.20 -15.66
CA GLN A 362 -7.23 -0.75 -15.91
C GLN A 362 -7.78 -2.18 -15.91
N ILE A 363 -7.41 -2.96 -16.92
CA ILE A 363 -7.68 -4.39 -16.97
C ILE A 363 -6.43 -5.14 -16.52
N LYS A 364 -6.56 -5.99 -15.51
CA LYS A 364 -5.46 -6.81 -15.00
C LYS A 364 -5.95 -8.22 -14.74
N ALA A 365 -5.53 -9.16 -15.59
CA ALA A 365 -6.07 -10.51 -15.60
C ALA A 365 -7.61 -10.52 -15.69
N GLU A 366 -8.29 -11.18 -14.74
CA GLU A 366 -9.75 -11.24 -14.68
C GLU A 366 -10.40 -10.02 -13.97
N LYS A 367 -9.60 -8.98 -13.64
CA LYS A 367 -10.04 -7.80 -12.88
C LYS A 367 -10.25 -6.59 -13.78
N TYR A 368 -11.37 -5.91 -13.56
CA TYR A 368 -11.60 -4.55 -14.05
C TYR A 368 -11.47 -3.56 -12.90
N ILE A 369 -10.46 -2.71 -12.95
CA ILE A 369 -10.12 -1.74 -11.90
C ILE A 369 -10.55 -0.35 -12.36
N LEU A 370 -11.34 0.34 -11.54
CA LEU A 370 -11.78 1.72 -11.75
C LEU A 370 -11.25 2.63 -10.67
N THR A 371 -10.39 3.57 -11.06
CA THR A 371 -9.78 4.56 -10.16
C THR A 371 -10.48 5.91 -10.31
N THR A 372 -10.98 6.47 -9.22
CA THR A 372 -11.70 7.75 -9.20
C THR A 372 -10.78 8.93 -9.49
N LEU A 373 -11.37 10.06 -9.91
CA LEU A 373 -10.72 11.35 -9.70
C LEU A 373 -10.64 11.63 -8.18
N PRO A 374 -9.69 12.48 -7.71
CA PRO A 374 -9.65 12.90 -6.31
C PRO A 374 -10.98 13.49 -5.86
N GLU A 375 -11.45 13.05 -4.68
CA GLU A 375 -12.73 13.37 -4.06
C GLU A 375 -13.96 13.16 -4.98
N GLY A 376 -13.80 12.35 -6.03
CA GLY A 376 -14.76 12.24 -7.13
C GLY A 376 -15.21 10.82 -7.40
N GLU A 377 -15.55 10.57 -8.66
CA GLU A 377 -16.09 9.29 -9.13
C GLU A 377 -15.33 8.78 -10.36
N ALA A 378 -15.41 7.48 -10.60
CA ALA A 378 -15.08 6.84 -11.87
C ALA A 378 -16.32 6.17 -12.44
N LEU A 379 -16.38 6.08 -13.76
CA LEU A 379 -17.52 5.46 -14.44
C LEU A 379 -17.05 4.83 -15.75
N SER A 380 -17.43 3.58 -15.98
CA SER A 380 -17.25 2.89 -17.25
C SER A 380 -18.54 2.21 -17.69
N ARG A 381 -18.83 2.28 -18.99
CA ARG A 381 -19.97 1.62 -19.63
C ARG A 381 -19.51 0.33 -20.32
N LEU A 382 -20.28 -0.75 -20.16
CA LEU A 382 -20.13 -1.95 -20.97
C LEU A 382 -20.83 -1.76 -22.32
N GLN A 383 -20.11 -1.91 -23.42
CA GLN A 383 -20.66 -1.84 -24.77
C GLN A 383 -21.62 -3.01 -25.04
N ASP A 384 -22.56 -2.80 -25.97
CA ASP A 384 -23.55 -3.79 -26.39
C ASP A 384 -24.42 -4.38 -25.25
N SER A 385 -24.54 -3.67 -24.12
CA SER A 385 -25.31 -4.12 -22.95
C SER A 385 -26.77 -3.66 -22.93
N ASP A 386 -27.17 -2.72 -23.79
CA ASP A 386 -28.52 -2.11 -23.79
C ASP A 386 -29.66 -3.09 -24.07
N GLY A 387 -29.33 -4.25 -24.67
CA GLY A 387 -30.27 -5.31 -24.97
C GLY A 387 -30.61 -6.21 -23.76
N PHE A 388 -29.84 -6.12 -22.68
CA PHE A 388 -30.01 -6.97 -21.50
C PHE A 388 -31.26 -6.57 -20.70
N ARG A 389 -32.05 -7.56 -20.27
CA ARG A 389 -33.31 -7.33 -19.52
C ARG A 389 -33.33 -8.10 -18.20
N ASP A 390 -33.32 -9.43 -18.31
CA ASP A 390 -33.30 -10.36 -17.18
C ASP A 390 -31.92 -11.00 -17.15
N VAL A 391 -31.11 -10.56 -16.19
CA VAL A 391 -29.71 -10.94 -16.08
C VAL A 391 -29.34 -11.28 -14.65
N ARG A 392 -28.29 -12.08 -14.54
CA ARG A 392 -27.61 -12.36 -13.30
C ARG A 392 -26.18 -11.86 -13.42
N ILE A 393 -25.79 -10.98 -12.51
CA ILE A 393 -24.46 -10.40 -12.43
C ILE A 393 -23.74 -11.08 -11.26
N ARG A 394 -22.51 -11.54 -11.50
CA ARG A 394 -21.62 -12.09 -10.48
C ARG A 394 -20.27 -11.41 -10.56
N THR A 395 -19.74 -10.99 -9.43
CA THR A 395 -18.38 -10.45 -9.35
C THR A 395 -17.88 -10.57 -7.93
N ARG A 396 -16.57 -10.66 -7.75
CA ARG A 396 -15.93 -10.43 -6.47
C ARG A 396 -15.52 -8.96 -6.41
N LEU A 397 -15.98 -8.25 -5.39
CA LEU A 397 -15.61 -6.86 -5.13
C LEU A 397 -14.40 -6.86 -4.22
N GLU A 398 -13.31 -6.19 -4.62
CA GLU A 398 -12.05 -6.19 -3.88
C GLU A 398 -11.53 -4.80 -3.49
N GLY A 399 -12.30 -3.74 -3.71
CA GLY A 399 -11.95 -2.37 -3.28
C GLY A 399 -11.83 -2.19 -1.77
N ASN A 400 -11.45 -0.99 -1.33
CA ASN A 400 -11.43 -0.68 0.10
C ASN A 400 -12.88 -0.63 0.65
N ALA A 401 -13.04 -0.95 1.93
CA ALA A 401 -14.30 -0.89 2.65
C ALA A 401 -14.86 0.54 2.71
N PHE A 402 -13.97 1.54 2.79
CA PHE A 402 -14.30 2.95 2.71
C PHE A 402 -14.29 3.45 1.27
N GLY A 403 -15.40 4.07 0.83
CA GLY A 403 -15.68 4.39 -0.57
C GLY A 403 -16.86 3.59 -1.10
N ALA A 404 -17.03 3.59 -2.42
CA ALA A 404 -18.19 2.96 -3.07
C ALA A 404 -17.79 2.19 -4.34
N GLN A 405 -18.18 0.92 -4.42
CA GLN A 405 -18.17 0.11 -5.65
C GLN A 405 -19.61 -0.06 -6.11
N LYS A 406 -19.91 0.35 -7.35
CA LYS A 406 -21.28 0.50 -7.84
C LYS A 406 -21.47 -0.28 -9.14
N ILE A 407 -22.59 -0.99 -9.24
CA ILE A 407 -23.02 -1.69 -10.45
C ILE A 407 -24.38 -1.13 -10.84
N TYR A 408 -24.43 -0.45 -11.98
CA TYR A 408 -25.64 0.10 -12.56
C TYR A 408 -26.18 -0.82 -13.65
N PHE A 409 -27.49 -0.93 -13.73
CA PHE A 409 -28.18 -1.70 -14.76
C PHE A 409 -29.47 -0.97 -15.14
N ARG A 410 -30.00 -1.28 -16.33
CA ARG A 410 -31.14 -0.54 -16.93
C ARG A 410 -30.90 0.98 -16.97
N ALA A 411 -29.62 1.35 -17.05
CA ALA A 411 -29.19 2.73 -16.94
C ALA A 411 -29.36 3.47 -18.28
N SER A 412 -29.88 4.68 -18.23
CA SER A 412 -29.83 5.61 -19.37
C SER A 412 -28.41 6.14 -19.56
N ASP A 413 -28.09 6.54 -20.79
CA ASP A 413 -26.76 7.05 -21.16
C ASP A 413 -26.30 8.25 -20.29
N ASP A 414 -27.26 9.07 -19.83
CA ASP A 414 -27.04 10.24 -19.00
C ASP A 414 -27.13 9.96 -17.49
N LEU A 415 -27.37 8.72 -17.08
CA LEU A 415 -27.64 8.30 -15.70
C LEU A 415 -28.77 9.09 -15.00
N SER A 416 -29.71 9.67 -15.77
CA SER A 416 -30.95 10.23 -15.21
C SER A 416 -31.95 9.16 -14.77
N ARG A 417 -31.76 7.92 -15.25
CA ARG A 417 -32.50 6.73 -14.85
C ARG A 417 -31.55 5.55 -14.71
N TYR A 418 -31.62 4.82 -13.62
CA TYR A 418 -30.90 3.56 -13.43
C TYR A 418 -31.44 2.82 -12.20
N ASP A 419 -31.07 1.56 -12.10
CA ASP A 419 -31.07 0.84 -10.85
C ASP A 419 -29.62 0.50 -10.48
N GLU A 420 -29.29 0.50 -9.19
CA GLU A 420 -27.93 0.38 -8.69
C GLU A 420 -27.89 -0.55 -7.49
N VAL A 421 -26.94 -1.49 -7.52
CA VAL A 421 -26.47 -2.20 -6.33
C VAL A 421 -25.04 -1.77 -6.06
N SER A 422 -24.75 -1.46 -4.80
CA SER A 422 -23.43 -0.96 -4.43
C SER A 422 -23.01 -1.44 -3.06
N LEU A 423 -21.69 -1.56 -2.89
CA LEU A 423 -21.05 -1.72 -1.60
C LEU A 423 -20.43 -0.37 -1.23
N ARG A 424 -20.99 0.29 -0.20
CA ARG A 424 -20.62 1.66 0.20
C ARG A 424 -20.32 1.69 1.70
N ASN A 425 -19.09 2.03 2.09
CA ASN A 425 -18.68 2.18 3.49
C ASN A 425 -19.06 0.97 4.38
N GLY A 426 -18.89 -0.25 3.87
CA GLY A 426 -19.23 -1.49 4.58
C GLY A 426 -20.71 -1.87 4.57
N GLU A 427 -21.54 -1.20 3.77
CA GLU A 427 -22.98 -1.46 3.66
C GLU A 427 -23.38 -1.82 2.23
N VAL A 428 -24.31 -2.76 2.09
CA VAL A 428 -24.97 -3.06 0.81
C VAL A 428 -26.13 -2.09 0.64
N VAL A 429 -26.13 -1.34 -0.47
CA VAL A 429 -27.17 -0.35 -0.76
C VAL A 429 -27.77 -0.63 -2.13
N VAL A 430 -29.10 -0.68 -2.18
CA VAL A 430 -29.89 -0.72 -3.42
C VAL A 430 -30.53 0.64 -3.63
N THR A 431 -30.25 1.27 -4.76
CA THR A 431 -30.80 2.58 -5.14
C THR A 431 -31.48 2.47 -6.50
N GLU A 432 -32.63 3.12 -6.62
CA GLU A 432 -33.32 3.32 -7.89
C GLU A 432 -33.34 4.82 -8.20
N LYS A 433 -33.12 5.18 -9.46
CA LYS A 433 -33.23 6.55 -9.96
C LYS A 433 -34.20 6.61 -11.13
N ILE A 434 -35.20 7.48 -11.04
CA ILE A 434 -36.18 7.71 -12.11
C ILE A 434 -36.36 9.22 -12.29
N GLY A 435 -36.17 9.70 -13.53
CA GLY A 435 -36.34 11.12 -13.86
C GLY A 435 -35.41 12.05 -13.06
N GLY A 436 -34.21 11.57 -12.71
CA GLY A 436 -33.22 12.29 -11.92
C GLY A 436 -33.40 12.21 -10.40
N VAL A 437 -34.49 11.61 -9.90
CA VAL A 437 -34.76 11.46 -8.47
C VAL A 437 -34.29 10.10 -7.99
N GLU A 438 -33.36 10.08 -7.03
CA GLU A 438 -32.86 8.87 -6.39
C GLU A 438 -33.74 8.48 -5.19
N LYS A 439 -33.98 7.18 -5.06
CA LYS A 439 -34.68 6.55 -3.94
C LYS A 439 -33.88 5.33 -3.49
N GLU A 440 -33.52 5.31 -2.20
CA GLU A 440 -32.96 4.12 -1.57
C GLU A 440 -34.07 3.11 -1.29
N LEU A 441 -33.88 1.87 -1.75
CA LEU A 441 -34.83 0.78 -1.58
C LEU A 441 -34.40 -0.19 -0.47
N TYR A 442 -33.10 -0.29 -0.22
CA TYR A 442 -32.52 -1.18 0.77
C TYR A 442 -31.14 -0.67 1.21
N ARG A 443 -30.84 -0.84 2.50
CA ARG A 443 -29.52 -0.62 3.11
C ARG A 443 -29.34 -1.57 4.29
N GLU A 444 -28.21 -2.24 4.35
CA GLU A 444 -27.83 -3.07 5.51
C GLU A 444 -26.31 -3.22 5.61
N LYS A 445 -25.82 -3.34 6.85
CA LYS A 445 -24.39 -3.55 7.13
C LYS A 445 -23.96 -4.95 6.72
N LEU A 446 -22.77 -5.08 6.13
CA LEU A 446 -22.18 -6.38 5.81
C LEU A 446 -22.13 -7.31 7.02
N ALA A 447 -21.71 -6.81 8.18
CA ALA A 447 -21.64 -7.57 9.41
C ALA A 447 -23.00 -8.19 9.79
N VAL A 448 -24.10 -7.49 9.55
CA VAL A 448 -25.47 -7.98 9.82
C VAL A 448 -25.86 -9.07 8.81
N ILE A 449 -25.62 -8.83 7.53
CA ILE A 449 -25.92 -9.80 6.45
C ILE A 449 -25.15 -11.12 6.66
N LEU A 450 -23.89 -11.01 7.07
CA LEU A 450 -22.99 -12.16 7.27
C LEU A 450 -23.16 -12.83 8.64
N GLY A 451 -23.90 -12.21 9.57
CA GLY A 451 -24.11 -12.71 10.92
C GLY A 451 -22.86 -12.62 11.80
N GLU A 452 -22.01 -11.61 11.55
CA GLU A 452 -20.82 -11.34 12.35
C GLU A 452 -21.22 -10.77 13.72
N PRO A 453 -20.67 -11.30 14.83
CA PRO A 453 -20.98 -10.80 16.15
C PRO A 453 -20.37 -9.41 16.35
N ILE A 454 -21.22 -8.43 16.66
CA ILE A 454 -20.79 -7.07 17.04
C ILE A 454 -20.56 -7.07 18.56
N PRO A 455 -19.30 -6.95 19.04
CA PRO A 455 -19.05 -6.88 20.48
C PRO A 455 -19.59 -5.57 21.05
N SER A 456 -19.88 -5.54 22.36
CA SER A 456 -20.15 -4.27 23.03
C SER A 456 -18.86 -3.46 23.21
N LYS A 457 -18.97 -2.15 23.44
CA LYS A 457 -17.85 -1.29 23.83
C LYS A 457 -17.17 -1.78 25.11
N GLU A 458 -17.93 -2.35 26.06
CA GLU A 458 -17.36 -2.90 27.29
C GLU A 458 -16.52 -4.16 27.02
N GLU A 459 -17.01 -5.06 26.18
CA GLU A 459 -16.28 -6.26 25.78
C GLU A 459 -15.02 -5.91 24.99
N ALA A 460 -15.12 -4.94 24.09
CA ALA A 460 -14.02 -4.48 23.26
C ALA A 460 -12.96 -3.74 24.08
N LYS A 461 -13.37 -2.90 25.05
CA LYS A 461 -12.48 -2.27 26.04
C LYS A 461 -11.75 -3.30 26.90
N ARG A 462 -12.46 -4.30 27.44
CA ARG A 462 -11.84 -5.38 28.22
C ARG A 462 -10.78 -6.12 27.39
N LYS A 463 -11.09 -6.44 26.13
CA LYS A 463 -10.13 -7.08 25.21
C LYS A 463 -8.89 -6.21 24.97
N ALA A 464 -9.06 -4.89 24.82
CA ALA A 464 -7.95 -3.96 24.67
C ALA A 464 -7.02 -3.95 25.88
N GLU A 465 -7.57 -3.84 27.09
CA GLU A 465 -6.81 -3.83 28.34
C GLU A 465 -6.09 -5.16 28.60
N VAL A 466 -6.73 -6.29 28.28
CA VAL A 466 -6.07 -7.61 28.33
C VAL A 466 -4.89 -7.64 27.35
N ARG A 467 -5.11 -7.19 26.11
CA ARG A 467 -4.07 -7.21 25.08
C ARG A 467 -2.91 -6.28 25.39
N GLU A 468 -3.19 -5.12 25.98
CA GLU A 468 -2.17 -4.21 26.51
C GLU A 468 -1.28 -4.94 27.51
N ASN A 469 -1.85 -5.55 28.55
CA ASN A 469 -1.09 -6.28 29.55
C ASN A 469 -0.30 -7.45 28.94
N GLU A 470 -0.87 -8.21 28.00
CA GLU A 470 -0.14 -9.26 27.27
C GLU A 470 1.06 -8.70 26.49
N ALA A 471 0.92 -7.56 25.84
CA ALA A 471 1.99 -6.92 25.09
C ALA A 471 3.11 -6.44 26.02
N PHE A 472 2.74 -5.83 27.15
CA PHE A 472 3.71 -5.40 28.16
C PHE A 472 4.42 -6.60 28.80
N ALA A 473 3.71 -7.70 29.06
CA ALA A 473 4.32 -8.93 29.57
C ALA A 473 5.35 -9.52 28.61
N ARG A 474 5.03 -9.57 27.31
CA ARG A 474 5.91 -10.15 26.28
C ARG A 474 7.24 -9.40 26.15
N TYR A 475 7.21 -8.09 26.35
CA TYR A 475 8.36 -7.20 26.19
C TYR A 475 8.72 -6.50 27.50
N ALA A 476 8.55 -7.19 28.64
CA ALA A 476 8.96 -6.70 29.94
C ALA A 476 10.48 -6.85 30.12
N ASP A 477 11.06 -6.02 31.00
CA ASP A 477 12.51 -6.03 31.23
C ASP A 477 12.94 -7.20 32.14
N SER A 478 11.98 -7.80 32.85
CA SER A 478 12.23 -8.93 33.74
C SER A 478 11.09 -9.97 33.75
N PRO A 479 11.39 -11.24 34.10
CA PRO A 479 10.37 -12.28 34.28
C PRO A 479 9.32 -11.95 35.35
N ASP A 480 9.72 -11.24 36.42
CA ASP A 480 8.80 -10.87 37.50
C ASP A 480 7.80 -9.80 37.04
N GLU A 481 8.27 -8.79 36.32
CA GLU A 481 7.41 -7.79 35.68
C GLU A 481 6.48 -8.44 34.65
N ALA A 482 7.00 -9.35 33.81
CA ALA A 482 6.19 -10.10 32.85
C ALA A 482 5.05 -10.85 33.54
N LYS A 483 5.35 -11.52 34.66
CA LYS A 483 4.38 -12.26 35.46
C LYS A 483 3.32 -11.33 36.05
N GLU A 484 3.70 -10.15 36.53
CA GLU A 484 2.73 -9.17 37.05
C GLU A 484 1.73 -8.73 35.99
N TYR A 485 2.20 -8.39 34.78
CA TYR A 485 1.31 -8.05 33.67
C TYR A 485 0.40 -9.21 33.26
N LEU A 486 0.90 -10.46 33.22
CA LEU A 486 0.05 -11.62 32.94
C LEU A 486 -1.03 -11.83 34.01
N LEU A 487 -0.72 -11.58 35.29
CA LEU A 487 -1.71 -11.63 36.36
C LEU A 487 -2.78 -10.54 36.20
N ARG A 488 -2.39 -9.31 35.80
CA ARG A 488 -3.32 -8.23 35.48
C ARG A 488 -4.20 -8.56 34.28
N ALA A 489 -3.62 -9.13 33.21
CA ALA A 489 -4.35 -9.59 32.03
C ALA A 489 -5.40 -10.64 32.42
N GLN A 490 -5.01 -11.64 33.21
CA GLN A 490 -5.94 -12.68 33.67
C GLN A 490 -7.04 -12.11 34.58
N ALA A 491 -6.67 -11.27 35.55
CA ALA A 491 -7.64 -10.63 36.44
C ALA A 491 -8.64 -9.77 35.66
N ARG A 492 -8.20 -9.05 34.62
CA ARG A 492 -9.09 -8.26 33.78
C ARG A 492 -9.97 -9.13 32.88
N LYS A 493 -9.45 -10.25 32.37
CA LYS A 493 -10.20 -11.22 31.58
C LYS A 493 -11.35 -11.86 32.38
N ASP A 494 -11.13 -12.09 33.68
CA ASP A 494 -12.11 -12.69 34.59
C ASP A 494 -13.19 -11.69 35.06
N GLN A 495 -13.01 -10.39 34.81
CA GLN A 495 -14.04 -9.39 35.11
C GLN A 495 -15.17 -9.44 34.05
N PRO A 496 -16.43 -9.26 34.48
CA PRO A 496 -17.56 -9.22 33.57
C PRO A 496 -17.51 -7.98 32.66
N ALA A 497 -18.06 -8.12 31.46
CA ALA A 497 -18.34 -7.02 30.53
C ALA A 497 -19.71 -7.32 29.90
N ALA A 498 -20.62 -6.36 29.94
CA ALA A 498 -21.98 -6.56 29.41
C ALA A 498 -21.94 -6.67 27.88
N SER A 499 -22.64 -7.65 27.32
CA SER A 499 -22.76 -7.83 25.86
C SER A 499 -23.83 -6.93 25.25
N VAL A 500 -23.91 -6.88 23.92
CA VAL A 500 -25.03 -6.22 23.22
C VAL A 500 -26.36 -6.88 23.58
N GLU A 501 -26.39 -8.20 23.82
CA GLU A 501 -27.58 -8.93 24.27
C GLU A 501 -28.00 -8.53 25.70
N ASP A 502 -27.04 -8.11 26.53
CA ASP A 502 -27.28 -7.57 27.87
C ASP A 502 -27.70 -6.09 27.86
N GLY A 503 -27.84 -5.47 26.68
CA GLY A 503 -28.23 -4.07 26.50
C GLY A 503 -27.07 -3.07 26.50
N ALA A 504 -25.82 -3.53 26.43
CA ALA A 504 -24.66 -2.65 26.32
C ALA A 504 -24.53 -2.04 24.91
N GLU A 505 -23.87 -0.88 24.83
CA GLU A 505 -23.68 -0.17 23.56
C GLU A 505 -22.75 -0.98 22.62
N PRO A 506 -23.12 -1.20 21.34
CA PRO A 506 -22.26 -1.87 20.36
C PRO A 506 -20.99 -1.06 20.06
N ASP A 507 -19.86 -1.77 19.86
CA ASP A 507 -18.61 -1.17 19.39
C ASP A 507 -18.63 -1.07 17.86
N GLU A 508 -19.19 0.03 17.35
CA GLU A 508 -19.13 0.34 15.92
C GLU A 508 -17.73 0.85 15.56
N VAL A 509 -16.85 -0.08 15.19
CA VAL A 509 -15.48 0.26 14.80
C VAL A 509 -15.51 1.15 13.56
N VAL A 510 -14.97 2.37 13.69
CA VAL A 510 -14.72 3.24 12.53
C VAL A 510 -13.82 2.49 11.56
N THR A 511 -14.35 2.16 10.40
CA THR A 511 -13.61 1.46 9.36
C THR A 511 -12.44 2.33 8.90
N SER A 512 -11.23 1.78 8.95
CA SER A 512 -10.04 2.46 8.42
C SER A 512 -10.23 2.75 6.92
N PHE A 513 -9.75 3.90 6.45
CA PHE A 513 -9.69 4.24 5.01
C PHE A 513 -8.90 3.20 4.20
N HIS A 514 -8.00 2.49 4.88
CA HIS A 514 -7.15 1.46 4.30
C HIS A 514 -7.69 0.04 4.53
N ALA A 515 -8.84 -0.11 5.21
CA ALA A 515 -9.44 -1.43 5.41
C ALA A 515 -9.87 -2.00 4.06
N ARG A 516 -9.32 -3.17 3.71
CA ARG A 516 -9.72 -3.91 2.52
C ARG A 516 -11.04 -4.62 2.75
N SER A 517 -11.85 -4.74 1.69
CA SER A 517 -13.13 -5.45 1.70
C SER A 517 -13.18 -6.40 0.51
N PHE A 518 -13.51 -7.67 0.76
CA PHE A 518 -13.51 -8.71 -0.26
C PHE A 518 -14.78 -9.54 -0.16
N HIS A 519 -15.71 -9.35 -1.09
CA HIS A 519 -17.00 -10.03 -1.06
C HIS A 519 -17.44 -10.49 -2.45
N ASP A 520 -17.95 -11.71 -2.54
CA ASP A 520 -18.63 -12.20 -3.73
C ASP A 520 -20.07 -11.66 -3.72
N ILE A 521 -20.44 -10.91 -4.75
CA ILE A 521 -21.80 -10.38 -4.93
C ILE A 521 -22.48 -11.09 -6.11
N GLU A 522 -23.69 -11.56 -5.90
CA GLU A 522 -24.59 -12.02 -6.95
C GLU A 522 -25.83 -11.14 -6.95
N ILE A 523 -26.15 -10.60 -8.12
CA ILE A 523 -27.30 -9.73 -8.32
C ILE A 523 -28.18 -10.37 -9.40
N ALA A 524 -29.38 -10.79 -9.01
CA ALA A 524 -30.33 -11.45 -9.88
C ALA A 524 -31.49 -10.49 -10.21
N PHE A 525 -31.60 -10.13 -11.49
CA PHE A 525 -32.70 -9.36 -12.05
C PHE A 525 -33.63 -10.25 -12.83
N LYS A 526 -34.91 -10.19 -12.49
CA LYS A 526 -35.95 -10.87 -13.24
C LYS A 526 -37.20 -10.02 -13.25
N ASP A 527 -37.68 -9.71 -14.44
CA ASP A 527 -38.85 -8.86 -14.64
C ASP A 527 -38.67 -7.49 -13.96
N ASP A 528 -39.38 -7.21 -12.88
CA ASP A 528 -39.34 -5.99 -12.08
C ASP A 528 -38.82 -6.22 -10.65
N HIS A 529 -38.18 -7.36 -10.40
CA HIS A 529 -37.68 -7.73 -9.07
C HIS A 529 -36.16 -7.93 -9.04
N LEU A 530 -35.57 -7.58 -7.91
CA LEU A 530 -34.15 -7.67 -7.61
C LEU A 530 -33.90 -8.52 -6.36
N THR A 531 -32.95 -9.44 -6.47
CA THR A 531 -32.39 -10.17 -5.33
C THR A 531 -30.88 -10.02 -5.31
N VAL A 532 -30.31 -9.70 -4.15
CA VAL A 532 -28.87 -9.52 -3.92
C VAL A 532 -28.39 -10.55 -2.90
N MET A 533 -27.34 -11.27 -3.26
CA MET A 533 -26.59 -12.17 -2.38
C MET A 533 -25.19 -11.60 -2.14
N VAL A 534 -24.70 -11.71 -0.92
CA VAL A 534 -23.31 -11.41 -0.53
C VAL A 534 -22.73 -12.61 0.19
N ASP A 535 -21.61 -13.14 -0.31
CA ASP A 535 -20.94 -14.34 0.22
C ASP A 535 -21.92 -15.49 0.53
N GLU A 536 -22.77 -15.80 -0.45
CA GLU A 536 -23.81 -16.84 -0.37
C GLU A 536 -24.93 -16.58 0.68
N LYS A 537 -24.95 -15.42 1.33
CA LYS A 537 -26.04 -14.96 2.19
C LYS A 537 -26.98 -14.03 1.44
N LYS A 538 -28.28 -14.14 1.70
CA LYS A 538 -29.29 -13.22 1.16
C LYS A 538 -29.13 -11.87 1.85
N ALA A 539 -28.78 -10.84 1.09
CA ALA A 539 -28.79 -9.46 1.56
C ALA A 539 -30.19 -8.86 1.36
N ALA A 540 -30.62 -8.75 0.12
CA ALA A 540 -31.95 -8.23 -0.24
C ALA A 540 -32.70 -9.27 -1.08
N GLU A 541 -33.99 -9.47 -0.80
CA GLU A 541 -34.82 -10.46 -1.48
C GLU A 541 -36.06 -9.79 -2.08
N ASP A 542 -36.28 -10.06 -3.37
CA ASP A 542 -37.50 -9.70 -4.09
C ASP A 542 -37.88 -8.21 -3.99
N ILE A 543 -36.86 -7.34 -4.08
CA ILE A 543 -37.06 -5.88 -4.03
C ILE A 543 -37.76 -5.43 -5.33
N PRO A 544 -38.95 -4.80 -5.25
CA PRO A 544 -39.65 -4.32 -6.43
C PRO A 544 -38.99 -3.05 -6.99
N LEU A 545 -38.78 -3.04 -8.29
CA LEU A 545 -38.22 -1.93 -9.06
C LEU A 545 -39.30 -1.29 -9.93
N ALA A 546 -39.45 0.03 -9.86
CA ALA A 546 -40.32 0.79 -10.76
C ALA A 546 -39.68 1.02 -12.14
N ASN A 547 -38.36 0.94 -12.26
CA ASN A 547 -37.65 1.04 -13.53
C ASN A 547 -37.81 -0.22 -14.38
N THR A 548 -38.74 -0.15 -15.33
CA THR A 548 -39.08 -1.23 -16.26
C THR A 548 -38.45 -1.06 -17.65
N GLN A 549 -37.67 0.00 -17.86
CA GLN A 549 -37.10 0.32 -19.16
C GLN A 549 -35.79 -0.44 -19.41
N LYS A 550 -35.46 -0.63 -20.70
CA LYS A 550 -34.12 -1.11 -21.09
C LYS A 550 -33.07 -0.01 -20.84
N GLY A 551 -31.82 -0.43 -20.71
CA GLY A 551 -30.68 0.45 -20.56
C GLY A 551 -29.39 -0.34 -20.40
N GLY A 552 -28.27 0.37 -20.41
CA GLY A 552 -26.94 -0.22 -20.35
C GLY A 552 -26.54 -0.68 -18.95
N ILE A 553 -25.40 -1.35 -18.89
CA ILE A 553 -24.69 -1.71 -17.66
C ILE A 553 -23.47 -0.80 -17.51
N PHE A 554 -23.29 -0.26 -16.31
CA PHE A 554 -22.14 0.57 -15.96
C PHE A 554 -21.51 0.06 -14.67
N LEU A 555 -20.19 0.21 -14.58
CA LEU A 555 -19.43 0.06 -13.35
C LEU A 555 -19.03 1.44 -12.86
N GLY A 556 -19.21 1.69 -11.57
CA GLY A 556 -18.88 2.95 -10.94
C GLY A 556 -17.99 2.78 -9.72
N ALA A 557 -17.20 3.80 -9.46
CA ALA A 557 -16.43 3.96 -8.23
C ALA A 557 -16.74 5.35 -7.65
N GLY A 558 -16.78 5.48 -6.33
CA GLY A 558 -17.01 6.77 -5.70
C GLY A 558 -16.21 6.94 -4.43
N TRP A 559 -15.51 8.07 -4.33
CA TRP A 559 -15.01 8.55 -3.06
C TRP A 559 -16.16 9.23 -2.29
N LYS A 560 -16.26 9.00 -0.98
CA LYS A 560 -17.32 9.59 -0.14
C LYS A 560 -16.70 10.22 1.10
N PRO A 561 -16.93 11.52 1.39
CA PRO A 561 -16.33 12.23 2.52
C PRO A 561 -16.97 11.91 3.88
N ASP A 562 -17.96 11.02 3.95
CA ASP A 562 -18.84 10.89 5.12
C ASP A 562 -18.15 10.33 6.38
N ALA A 563 -16.87 9.94 6.31
CA ALA A 563 -16.06 9.65 7.50
C ALA A 563 -15.00 10.74 7.76
N TRP A 564 -14.89 11.14 9.03
CA TRP A 564 -13.84 12.03 9.50
C TRP A 564 -12.47 11.35 9.41
N SER A 565 -11.51 12.02 8.76
CA SER A 565 -10.09 11.70 8.80
C SER A 565 -9.30 12.97 9.05
N GLN A 566 -8.12 12.84 9.66
CA GLN A 566 -7.17 13.94 9.68
C GLN A 566 -6.83 14.35 8.25
N ARG A 567 -6.77 15.67 8.05
CA ARG A 567 -6.81 16.42 6.79
C ARG A 567 -5.76 16.06 5.72
N ASN A 568 -4.88 15.08 5.95
CA ASN A 568 -3.82 14.64 5.04
C ASN A 568 -3.59 13.10 5.02
N LEU A 569 -4.46 12.32 5.68
CA LEU A 569 -4.35 10.84 5.76
C LEU A 569 -5.59 10.11 5.19
N ALA A 570 -6.63 10.85 4.79
CA ALA A 570 -7.62 10.30 3.88
C ALA A 570 -6.98 10.23 2.50
N ASP A 571 -6.92 9.03 1.95
CA ASP A 571 -6.74 8.85 0.52
C ASP A 571 -7.96 9.44 -0.19
N ASP A 572 -7.76 10.46 -1.03
CA ASP A 572 -8.84 11.12 -1.77
C ASP A 572 -9.16 10.43 -3.10
N VAL A 573 -8.40 9.39 -3.47
CA VAL A 573 -8.66 8.55 -4.63
C VAL A 573 -9.17 7.20 -4.14
N TYR A 574 -10.11 6.60 -4.87
CA TYR A 574 -10.68 5.30 -4.56
C TYR A 574 -10.56 4.36 -5.75
N ASP A 575 -10.32 3.07 -5.47
CA ASP A 575 -10.29 2.01 -6.48
C ASP A 575 -11.43 1.02 -6.25
N ALA A 576 -12.37 0.97 -7.20
CA ALA A 576 -13.31 -0.14 -7.30
C ALA A 576 -12.65 -1.27 -8.11
N VAL A 577 -12.71 -2.49 -7.60
CA VAL A 577 -12.07 -3.65 -8.21
C VAL A 577 -13.12 -4.73 -8.42
N PHE A 578 -13.48 -4.95 -9.68
CA PHE A 578 -14.46 -5.95 -10.10
C PHE A 578 -13.71 -7.16 -10.63
N ASP A 579 -13.48 -8.14 -9.76
CA ASP A 579 -12.83 -9.40 -10.11
C ASP A 579 -13.85 -10.41 -10.66
N ARG A 580 -13.51 -11.02 -11.79
CA ARG A 580 -14.31 -12.08 -12.44
C ARG A 580 -15.74 -11.66 -12.80
N PHE A 581 -15.94 -10.38 -13.09
CA PHE A 581 -17.22 -9.80 -13.47
C PHE A 581 -17.88 -10.56 -14.62
N THR A 582 -19.05 -11.13 -14.37
CA THR A 582 -19.75 -12.03 -15.29
C THR A 582 -21.24 -11.69 -15.32
N ILE A 583 -21.80 -11.66 -16.52
CA ILE A 583 -23.22 -11.45 -16.78
C ILE A 583 -23.75 -12.67 -17.50
N SER A 584 -24.77 -13.31 -16.95
CA SER A 584 -25.55 -14.36 -17.61
C SER A 584 -27.00 -13.93 -17.78
N ALA A 585 -27.71 -14.60 -18.69
CA ALA A 585 -29.17 -14.52 -18.72
C ALA A 585 -29.77 -15.01 -17.40
N ASN A 586 -30.99 -14.57 -17.10
CA ASN A 586 -31.77 -15.04 -15.97
C ASN A 586 -33.17 -15.47 -16.42
N THR A 587 -33.21 -16.53 -17.24
CA THR A 587 -34.46 -17.11 -17.77
C THR A 587 -35.24 -17.92 -16.73
N GLY A 588 -34.66 -18.12 -15.54
CA GLY A 588 -35.23 -18.94 -14.46
C GLY A 588 -34.76 -20.38 -14.48
N LYS A 589 -33.74 -20.71 -15.28
CA LYS A 589 -33.05 -22.00 -15.26
C LYS A 589 -32.00 -22.02 -14.14
N ASP A 590 -31.44 -23.20 -13.88
CA ASP A 590 -30.27 -23.32 -13.03
C ASP A 590 -29.11 -22.48 -13.61
N ALA A 591 -28.32 -21.85 -12.74
CA ALA A 591 -27.29 -20.90 -13.17
C ALA A 591 -26.22 -21.50 -14.12
N LYS A 592 -26.01 -22.82 -14.09
CA LYS A 592 -25.12 -23.56 -15.00
C LYS A 592 -25.65 -23.67 -16.43
N ASP A 593 -26.97 -23.59 -16.59
CA ASP A 593 -27.69 -23.76 -17.85
C ASP A 593 -28.08 -22.40 -18.48
N GLU A 594 -27.82 -21.31 -17.76
CA GLU A 594 -28.01 -19.95 -18.26
C GLU A 594 -26.89 -19.58 -19.24
N ARG A 595 -27.26 -18.86 -20.29
CA ARG A 595 -26.30 -18.38 -21.30
C ARG A 595 -25.46 -17.25 -20.71
N VAL A 596 -24.14 -17.39 -20.75
CA VAL A 596 -23.21 -16.28 -20.47
C VAL A 596 -23.31 -15.23 -21.58
N LEU A 597 -23.59 -14.00 -21.20
CA LEU A 597 -23.71 -12.84 -22.08
C LEU A 597 -22.39 -12.06 -22.16
N PHE A 598 -21.67 -11.97 -21.03
CA PHE A 598 -20.36 -11.34 -20.93
C PHE A 598 -19.58 -11.94 -19.75
N THR A 599 -18.25 -12.05 -19.85
CA THR A 599 -17.42 -12.43 -18.72
C THR A 599 -16.00 -11.88 -18.86
N MET A 600 -15.47 -11.35 -17.76
CA MET A 600 -14.06 -11.01 -17.60
C MET A 600 -13.19 -12.23 -17.27
N GLN A 601 -13.78 -13.41 -17.01
CA GLN A 601 -13.02 -14.62 -16.70
C GLN A 601 -12.31 -15.17 -17.93
N TYR A 602 -11.12 -15.71 -17.75
CA TYR A 602 -10.42 -16.42 -18.79
C TYR A 602 -11.21 -17.66 -19.21
N THR A 603 -11.12 -18.01 -20.49
CA THR A 603 -11.82 -19.18 -21.05
C THR A 603 -10.84 -20.04 -21.84
N GLY A 604 -11.09 -21.36 -21.91
CA GLY A 604 -10.23 -22.26 -22.69
C GLY A 604 -8.83 -22.41 -22.08
N LEU A 605 -7.78 -22.25 -22.89
CA LEU A 605 -6.39 -22.49 -22.45
C LEU A 605 -5.92 -21.44 -21.43
N GLU A 606 -6.24 -20.17 -21.65
CA GLU A 606 -5.87 -19.05 -20.76
C GLU A 606 -6.36 -19.28 -19.32
N TYR A 607 -7.56 -19.89 -19.19
CA TYR A 607 -8.12 -20.25 -17.88
C TYR A 607 -7.21 -21.21 -17.14
N TYR A 608 -6.77 -22.29 -17.80
CA TYR A 608 -5.90 -23.28 -17.16
C TYR A 608 -4.53 -22.71 -16.82
N GLU A 609 -3.97 -21.86 -17.68
CA GLU A 609 -2.71 -21.17 -17.41
C GLU A 609 -2.82 -20.25 -16.20
N GLN A 610 -3.88 -19.43 -16.12
CA GLN A 610 -4.09 -18.54 -14.99
C GLN A 610 -4.30 -19.33 -13.69
N ARG A 611 -5.13 -20.38 -13.71
CA ARG A 611 -5.36 -21.21 -12.52
C ARG A 611 -4.10 -21.94 -12.05
N ALA A 612 -3.22 -22.34 -12.97
CA ALA A 612 -1.92 -22.91 -12.62
C ALA A 612 -1.02 -21.86 -11.93
N LYS A 613 -1.02 -20.61 -12.41
CA LYS A 613 -0.30 -19.49 -11.77
C LYS A 613 -0.85 -19.21 -10.37
N ASP A 614 -2.18 -19.06 -10.25
CA ASP A 614 -2.85 -18.81 -8.96
C ASP A 614 -2.52 -19.93 -7.95
N ALA A 615 -2.56 -21.19 -8.39
CA ALA A 615 -2.23 -22.33 -7.54
C ALA A 615 -0.77 -22.33 -7.10
N TRP A 616 0.16 -21.98 -8.00
CA TRP A 616 1.58 -21.86 -7.67
C TRP A 616 1.85 -20.73 -6.67
N GLU A 617 1.22 -19.57 -6.85
CA GLU A 617 1.31 -18.44 -5.91
C GLU A 617 0.73 -18.81 -4.55
N ALA A 618 -0.40 -19.51 -4.50
CA ALA A 618 -0.99 -20.01 -3.25
C ALA A 618 -0.05 -20.99 -2.53
N ILE A 619 0.61 -21.90 -3.25
CA ILE A 619 1.62 -22.80 -2.70
C ILE A 619 2.79 -21.98 -2.13
N LEU A 620 3.38 -21.09 -2.92
CA LEU A 620 4.48 -20.25 -2.47
C LEU A 620 4.12 -19.42 -1.23
N LYS A 621 2.92 -18.85 -1.20
CA LYS A 621 2.39 -18.11 -0.04
C LYS A 621 2.32 -18.99 1.20
N TRP A 622 1.83 -20.22 1.06
CA TRP A 622 1.79 -21.17 2.16
C TRP A 622 3.19 -21.48 2.70
N PHE A 623 4.17 -21.71 1.81
CA PHE A 623 5.57 -21.91 2.21
C PHE A 623 6.12 -20.68 2.96
N LEU A 624 5.91 -19.46 2.45
CA LEU A 624 6.41 -18.24 3.07
C LEU A 624 5.73 -17.89 4.41
N THR A 625 4.52 -18.38 4.64
CA THR A 625 3.77 -18.11 5.88
C THR A 625 4.13 -19.10 7.00
N TYR A 626 4.46 -20.35 6.65
CA TYR A 626 4.55 -21.45 7.61
C TYR A 626 5.91 -22.15 7.71
N LEU A 627 6.86 -21.83 6.83
CA LEU A 627 8.27 -22.26 6.92
C LEU A 627 9.16 -21.04 7.16
#